data_AF-A0A0G0URT1-F1
#
_entry.id   AF-A0A0G0URT1-F1
#
_cell.length_a   1.000
_cell.length_b   1.000
_cell.length_c   1.000
_cell.angle_alpha   90.00
_cell.angle_beta   90.00
_cell.angle_gamma   90.00
#
_symmetry.space_group_name_H-M   'P 1'
#
loop_
_entity.id
_entity.type
_entity.pdbx_description
1 polymer ?
#
loop_
_entity_poly.entity_id
_entity_poly.type
_entity_poly.pdbx_seq_one_letter_code
_entity_poly.pdbx_strand_id
1 'polypeptide(L)'
;MVFASLFPTDSEDYEHVTRALEKIYLTDSSLVFNAIYSRALGPGYRVGFLGLLHADVVRERLEREYDLNLLLTPPQVDYKIENETYQEPVIKISIITPVEYMGPVTRVCEQHRARFITIDNKHQVYMEYEMPLSEMISDFFDKIKSVTSGYASFDWEFLRYETVNADKLSLLLNGEEVAEFSEIVVADRAMEKGQYITKKLKELIPRQQFEVRIQAYYKGRIISSERVAPFRKDVLIKSGKMVGGGDYSRKRKLLEKQKKGKKKMKMIGHVEIPKEAFMGLFKK
;
A
#
# COMPACT_ATOMS: atom_id res chain seq x y z
N MET A 1 -10.15 -10.48 11.59
CA MET A 1 -9.16 -9.58 12.21
C MET A 1 -8.41 -8.86 11.12
N VAL A 2 -8.16 -7.58 11.30
CA VAL A 2 -7.45 -6.69 10.39
C VAL A 2 -6.13 -6.32 11.04
N PHE A 3 -5.03 -6.30 10.29
CA PHE A 3 -3.72 -5.97 10.83
C PHE A 3 -3.20 -4.69 10.20
N ALA A 4 -2.64 -3.79 11.00
CA ALA A 4 -1.89 -2.66 10.49
C ALA A 4 -0.54 -2.58 11.20
N SER A 5 0.47 -2.07 10.50
CA SER A 5 1.77 -1.79 11.09
C SER A 5 1.79 -0.34 11.57
N LEU A 6 2.24 -0.15 12.80
CA LEU A 6 2.27 1.10 13.52
C LEU A 6 3.73 1.44 13.80
N PHE A 7 4.16 2.60 13.30
CA PHE A 7 5.52 3.11 13.45
C PHE A 7 5.47 4.50 14.08
N PRO A 8 6.34 4.80 15.05
CA PRO A 8 6.49 6.18 15.51
C PRO A 8 7.16 7.03 14.42
N THR A 9 6.81 8.31 14.37
CA THR A 9 7.47 9.25 13.44
C THR A 9 8.93 9.46 13.84
N ASP A 10 9.17 9.58 15.15
CA ASP A 10 10.49 9.70 15.77
C ASP A 10 10.89 8.41 16.47
N SER A 11 12.13 7.97 16.28
CA SER A 11 12.61 6.70 16.86
C SER A 11 12.73 6.71 18.38
N GLU A 12 12.82 7.89 18.99
CA GLU A 12 12.89 8.06 20.44
C GLU A 12 11.56 7.72 21.13
N ASP A 13 10.44 7.90 20.42
CA ASP A 13 9.10 7.61 20.94
C ASP A 13 8.77 6.12 21.01
N TYR A 14 9.65 5.25 20.50
CA TYR A 14 9.40 3.81 20.47
C TYR A 14 9.06 3.23 21.86
N GLU A 15 9.81 3.60 22.91
CA GLU A 15 9.52 3.15 24.28
C GLU A 15 8.17 3.69 24.78
N HIS A 16 7.81 4.91 24.40
CA HIS A 16 6.54 5.52 24.77
C HIS A 16 5.37 4.80 24.10
N VAL A 17 5.52 4.42 22.82
CA VAL A 17 4.56 3.59 22.09
C VAL A 17 4.39 2.22 22.74
N THR A 18 5.48 1.55 23.13
CA THR A 18 5.42 0.26 23.83
C THR A 18 4.57 0.36 25.09
N ARG A 19 4.87 1.33 25.96
CA ARG A 19 4.16 1.52 27.22
C ARG A 19 2.70 1.89 27.00
N ALA A 20 2.39 2.67 25.96
CA ALA A 20 1.02 3.04 25.62
C ALA A 20 0.22 1.83 25.13
N LEU A 21 0.79 1.02 24.23
CA LEU A 21 0.15 -0.20 23.72
C LEU A 21 -0.09 -1.22 24.84
N GLU A 22 0.87 -1.42 25.75
CA GLU A 22 0.70 -2.30 26.91
C GLU A 22 -0.45 -1.85 27.81
N LYS A 23 -0.56 -0.53 28.07
CA LYS A 23 -1.68 0.02 28.85
C LYS A 23 -3.03 -0.19 28.15
N ILE A 24 -3.09 0.05 26.84
CA ILE A 24 -4.32 -0.17 26.07
C ILE A 24 -4.68 -1.66 26.05
N TYR A 25 -3.70 -2.54 25.89
CA TYR A 25 -3.90 -3.99 25.91
C TYR A 25 -4.50 -4.50 27.23
N LEU A 26 -4.12 -3.90 28.37
CA LEU A 26 -4.74 -4.22 29.66
C LEU A 26 -6.23 -3.85 29.71
N THR A 27 -6.64 -2.81 28.98
CA THR A 27 -8.05 -2.39 28.89
C THR A 27 -8.83 -3.09 27.77
N ASP A 28 -8.16 -3.46 26.68
CA ASP A 28 -8.77 -4.04 25.49
C ASP A 28 -8.12 -5.39 25.14
N SER A 29 -8.80 -6.46 25.55
CA SER A 29 -8.38 -7.85 25.30
C SER A 29 -8.37 -8.26 23.82
N SER A 30 -8.96 -7.46 22.93
CA SER A 30 -9.05 -7.78 21.50
C SER A 30 -7.85 -7.30 20.69
N LEU A 31 -7.05 -6.40 21.26
CA LEU A 31 -5.83 -5.89 20.66
C LEU A 31 -4.74 -6.96 20.70
N VAL A 32 -4.08 -7.23 19.59
CA VAL A 32 -2.90 -8.12 19.57
C VAL A 32 -1.77 -7.34 18.93
N PHE A 33 -0.57 -7.30 19.51
CA PHE A 33 0.55 -6.59 18.90
C PHE A 33 1.84 -7.40 18.97
N ASN A 34 2.65 -7.30 17.91
CA ASN A 34 3.95 -7.95 17.79
C ASN A 34 4.99 -6.93 17.35
N ALA A 35 6.18 -6.94 17.94
CA ALA A 35 7.26 -6.04 17.51
C ALA A 35 7.76 -6.41 16.11
N ILE A 36 7.96 -5.39 15.27
CA ILE A 36 8.50 -5.52 13.91
C ILE A 36 9.61 -4.49 13.70
N TYR A 37 10.51 -4.77 12.77
CA TYR A 37 11.57 -3.84 12.39
C TYR A 37 11.54 -3.60 10.88
N SER A 38 11.51 -2.33 10.49
CA SER A 38 11.59 -1.87 9.10
C SER A 38 12.92 -1.18 8.86
N ARG A 39 13.54 -1.40 7.70
CA ARG A 39 14.81 -0.73 7.35
C ARG A 39 14.62 0.78 7.15
N ALA A 40 13.43 1.21 6.72
CA ALA A 40 13.15 2.59 6.41
C ALA A 40 12.52 3.37 7.56
N LEU A 41 11.58 2.75 8.28
CA LEU A 41 10.83 3.40 9.35
C LEU A 41 11.41 3.11 10.74
N GLY A 42 12.28 2.10 10.86
CA GLY A 42 12.86 1.67 12.13
C GLY A 42 11.96 0.69 12.89
N PRO A 43 12.06 0.63 14.23
CA PRO A 43 11.27 -0.29 15.04
C PRO A 43 9.80 0.16 15.10
N GLY A 44 8.89 -0.81 15.09
CA GLY A 44 7.45 -0.58 15.17
C GLY A 44 6.71 -1.80 15.67
N TYR A 45 5.39 -1.79 15.50
CA TYR A 45 4.50 -2.87 15.93
C TYR A 45 3.54 -3.25 14.83
N ARG A 46 3.36 -4.56 14.60
CA ARG A 46 2.22 -5.07 13.85
C ARG A 46 1.08 -5.29 14.83
N VAL A 47 0.01 -4.53 14.68
CA VAL A 47 -1.16 -4.53 15.56
C VAL A 47 -2.35 -5.15 14.83
N GLY A 48 -3.05 -6.05 15.50
CA GLY A 48 -4.28 -6.70 15.08
C GLY A 48 -5.48 -6.07 15.74
N PHE A 49 -6.48 -5.76 14.92
CA PHE A 49 -7.73 -5.12 15.27
C PHE A 49 -8.91 -6.01 14.87
N LEU A 50 -10.04 -5.82 15.54
CA LEU A 50 -11.30 -6.47 15.17
C LEU A 50 -11.83 -5.99 13.81
N GLY A 51 -11.62 -4.71 13.49
CA GLY A 51 -12.07 -4.09 12.24
C GLY A 51 -11.47 -2.70 12.03
N LEU A 52 -11.89 -2.02 10.97
CA LEU A 52 -11.39 -0.69 10.59
C LEU A 52 -11.65 0.37 11.66
N LEU A 53 -12.89 0.45 12.16
CA LEU A 53 -13.25 1.42 13.19
C LEU A 53 -12.44 1.23 14.47
N HIS A 54 -12.20 -0.03 14.86
CA HIS A 54 -11.37 -0.31 16.03
C HIS A 54 -9.92 0.20 15.82
N ALA A 55 -9.36 0.04 14.62
CA ALA A 55 -8.04 0.60 14.30
C ALA A 55 -8.00 2.13 14.40
N ASP A 56 -9.04 2.82 13.90
CA ASP A 56 -9.14 4.28 13.97
C ASP A 56 -9.26 4.78 15.42
N VAL A 57 -10.09 4.12 16.24
CA VAL A 57 -10.25 4.47 17.66
C VAL A 57 -8.94 4.27 18.42
N VAL A 58 -8.25 3.15 18.21
CA VAL A 58 -6.97 2.88 18.89
C VAL A 58 -5.91 3.90 18.46
N ARG A 59 -5.84 4.26 17.16
CA ARG A 59 -4.96 5.33 16.69
C ARG A 59 -5.28 6.66 17.39
N GLU A 60 -6.55 7.08 17.37
CA GLU A 60 -6.98 8.36 17.94
C GLU A 60 -6.71 8.43 19.45
N ARG A 61 -6.87 7.30 20.17
CA ARG A 61 -6.51 7.21 21.58
C ARG A 61 -5.00 7.35 21.81
N LEU A 62 -4.17 6.68 21.01
CA LEU A 62 -2.72 6.80 21.11
C LEU A 62 -2.25 8.24 20.85
N GLU A 63 -2.82 8.91 19.84
CA GLU A 63 -2.51 10.29 19.51
C GLU A 63 -2.97 11.28 20.59
N ARG A 64 -4.20 11.12 21.12
CA ARG A 64 -4.77 12.08 22.08
C ARG A 64 -4.41 11.83 23.54
N GLU A 65 -4.39 10.58 23.99
CA GLU A 65 -4.15 10.25 25.39
C GLU A 65 -2.65 10.24 25.72
N TYR A 66 -1.80 9.91 24.75
CA TYR A 66 -0.36 9.73 24.95
C TYR A 66 0.50 10.73 24.17
N ASP A 67 -0.10 11.64 23.40
CA ASP A 67 0.58 12.68 22.59
C ASP A 67 1.61 12.10 21.62
N LEU A 68 1.29 10.94 21.02
CA LEU A 68 2.18 10.21 20.12
C LEU A 68 1.86 10.50 18.66
N ASN A 69 2.87 10.87 17.87
CA ASN A 69 2.73 11.03 16.42
C ASN A 69 3.06 9.72 15.69
N LEU A 70 2.01 9.05 15.22
CA LEU A 70 2.11 7.68 14.69
C LEU A 70 1.82 7.63 13.19
N LEU A 71 2.53 6.72 12.52
CA LEU A 71 2.26 6.32 11.14
C LEU A 71 1.63 4.92 11.15
N LEU A 72 0.40 4.83 10.67
CA LEU A 72 -0.25 3.54 10.39
C LEU A 72 -0.12 3.21 8.91
N THR A 73 0.32 1.99 8.61
CA THR A 73 0.21 1.43 7.26
C THR A 73 -1.24 1.09 6.95
N PRO A 74 -1.62 0.98 5.68
CA PRO A 74 -2.91 0.46 5.28
C PRO A 74 -3.19 -0.88 5.96
N PRO A 75 -4.43 -1.10 6.38
CA PRO A 75 -4.84 -2.37 6.95
C PRO A 75 -4.64 -3.50 5.93
N GLN A 76 -4.22 -4.66 6.44
CA GLN A 76 -4.04 -5.90 5.69
C GLN A 76 -4.82 -7.01 6.35
N VAL A 77 -5.28 -7.97 5.56
CA VAL A 77 -5.88 -9.21 6.07
C VAL A 77 -4.82 -10.27 6.28
N ASP A 78 -5.09 -11.18 7.19
CA ASP A 78 -4.24 -12.36 7.37
C ASP A 78 -4.67 -13.46 6.40
N TYR A 79 -3.73 -13.88 5.56
CA TYR A 79 -3.92 -15.01 4.65
C TYR A 79 -3.37 -16.26 5.33
N LYS A 80 -4.18 -17.32 5.41
CA LYS A 80 -3.67 -18.62 5.86
C LYS A 80 -2.95 -19.29 4.70
N ILE A 81 -1.80 -19.87 4.98
CA ILE A 81 -1.01 -20.62 4.00
C ILE A 81 -1.12 -22.09 4.39
N GLU A 82 -1.76 -22.89 3.55
CA GLU A 82 -1.90 -24.33 3.75
C GLU A 82 -1.46 -25.03 2.47
N ASN A 83 -0.46 -25.90 2.56
CA ASN A 83 0.06 -26.68 1.42
C ASN A 83 0.34 -25.85 0.17
N GLU A 84 1.10 -24.75 0.30
CA GLU A 84 1.45 -23.82 -0.78
C GLU A 84 0.27 -23.04 -1.40
N THR A 85 -0.95 -23.21 -0.86
CA THR A 85 -2.12 -22.44 -1.28
C THR A 85 -2.43 -21.34 -0.26
N TYR A 86 -2.79 -20.17 -0.78
CA TYR A 86 -3.26 -19.06 0.04
C TYR A 86 -4.76 -19.18 0.25
N GLN A 87 -5.21 -18.98 1.48
CA GLN A 87 -6.61 -18.90 1.84
C GLN A 87 -6.93 -17.49 2.32
N GLU A 88 -7.90 -16.84 1.67
CA GLU A 88 -8.39 -15.53 2.09
C GLU A 88 -9.64 -15.65 2.97
N PRO A 89 -9.80 -14.79 3.98
CA PRO A 89 -11.02 -14.76 4.79
C PRO A 89 -12.17 -14.16 3.97
N VAL A 90 -13.26 -14.91 3.86
CA VAL A 90 -14.52 -14.50 3.23
C VAL A 90 -15.51 -14.11 4.32
N ILE A 91 -16.16 -12.98 4.09
CA ILE A 91 -17.20 -12.40 4.95
C ILE A 91 -18.55 -12.44 4.23
N LYS A 92 -19.61 -12.63 5.01
CA LYS A 92 -20.96 -12.32 4.59
C LYS A 92 -21.22 -10.85 4.89
N ILE A 93 -21.80 -10.14 3.93
CA ILE A 93 -22.11 -8.72 4.05
C ILE A 93 -23.58 -8.46 3.78
N SER A 94 -24.18 -7.68 4.66
CA SER A 94 -25.59 -7.33 4.66
C SER A 94 -25.73 -5.82 4.49
N ILE A 95 -26.32 -5.41 3.37
CA ILE A 95 -26.49 -3.99 3.01
C ILE A 95 -27.97 -3.65 3.01
N ILE A 96 -28.32 -2.59 3.74
CA ILE A 96 -29.67 -2.03 3.80
C ILE A 96 -29.64 -0.67 3.11
N THR A 97 -30.44 -0.50 2.06
CA THR A 97 -30.47 0.75 1.30
C THR A 97 -31.85 1.03 0.68
N PRO A 98 -32.20 2.31 0.42
CA PRO A 98 -33.37 2.64 -0.41
C PRO A 98 -33.27 2.07 -1.83
N VAL A 99 -34.42 1.78 -2.46
CA VAL A 99 -34.50 1.16 -3.80
C VAL A 99 -33.74 1.96 -4.87
N GLU A 100 -33.74 3.28 -4.75
CA GLU A 100 -33.06 4.19 -5.68
C GLU A 100 -31.55 3.91 -5.81
N TYR A 101 -30.91 3.46 -4.74
CA TYR A 101 -29.46 3.22 -4.68
C TYR A 101 -29.06 1.77 -4.93
N MET A 102 -30.03 0.86 -5.15
CA MET A 102 -29.77 -0.57 -5.36
C MET A 102 -28.79 -0.80 -6.51
N GLY A 103 -29.07 -0.26 -7.70
CA GLY A 103 -28.23 -0.46 -8.89
C GLY A 103 -26.77 0.02 -8.70
N PRO A 104 -26.55 1.25 -8.22
CA PRO A 104 -25.22 1.72 -7.88
C PRO A 104 -24.48 0.84 -6.84
N VAL A 105 -25.17 0.35 -5.80
CA VAL A 105 -24.56 -0.54 -4.80
C VAL A 105 -24.20 -1.90 -5.39
N THR A 106 -25.04 -2.50 -6.23
CA THR A 106 -24.71 -3.75 -6.93
C THR A 106 -23.45 -3.62 -7.75
N ARG A 107 -23.28 -2.50 -8.48
CA ARG A 107 -22.05 -2.24 -9.26
C ARG A 107 -20.81 -2.17 -8.38
N VAL A 108 -20.89 -1.55 -7.19
CA VAL A 108 -19.78 -1.51 -6.24
C VAL A 108 -19.45 -2.92 -5.74
N CYS A 109 -20.46 -3.73 -5.43
CA CYS A 109 -20.27 -5.12 -5.00
C CYS A 109 -19.57 -5.96 -6.08
N GLU A 110 -19.99 -5.85 -7.34
CA GLU A 110 -19.37 -6.54 -8.48
C GLU A 110 -17.89 -6.17 -8.67
N GLN A 111 -17.55 -4.88 -8.57
CA GLN A 111 -16.15 -4.42 -8.68
C GLN A 111 -15.24 -4.96 -7.56
N HIS A 112 -15.84 -5.32 -6.42
CA HIS A 112 -15.14 -5.81 -5.23
C HIS A 112 -15.23 -7.33 -5.07
N ARG A 113 -15.41 -8.07 -6.18
CA ARG A 113 -15.46 -9.56 -6.20
C ARG A 113 -16.53 -10.14 -5.28
N ALA A 114 -17.60 -9.39 -4.99
CA ALA A 114 -18.67 -9.89 -4.14
C ALA A 114 -19.59 -10.83 -4.93
N ARG A 115 -19.91 -11.99 -4.34
CA ARG A 115 -20.86 -12.97 -4.88
C ARG A 115 -22.23 -12.70 -4.29
N PHE A 116 -23.23 -12.64 -5.17
CA PHE A 116 -24.62 -12.43 -4.78
C PHE A 116 -25.18 -13.63 -4.01
N ILE A 117 -25.87 -13.38 -2.90
CA ILE A 117 -26.64 -14.41 -2.18
C ILE A 117 -28.14 -14.20 -2.40
N THR A 118 -28.71 -13.09 -1.90
CA THR A 118 -30.16 -12.86 -1.87
C THR A 118 -30.49 -11.37 -1.75
N ILE A 119 -31.66 -10.98 -2.27
CA ILE A 119 -32.28 -9.67 -2.04
C ILE A 119 -33.69 -9.86 -1.47
N ASP A 120 -34.06 -9.09 -0.45
CA ASP A 120 -35.43 -8.91 -0.01
C ASP A 120 -35.85 -7.44 -0.21
N ASN A 121 -37.04 -7.23 -0.79
CA ASN A 121 -37.55 -5.93 -1.23
C ASN A 121 -38.89 -5.53 -0.56
N LYS A 122 -39.21 -6.05 0.62
CA LYS A 122 -40.50 -5.79 1.28
C LYS A 122 -40.75 -4.32 1.65
N HIS A 123 -39.76 -3.61 2.18
CA HIS A 123 -39.90 -2.20 2.60
C HIS A 123 -38.64 -1.37 2.32
N GLN A 124 -37.49 -1.92 2.69
CA GLN A 124 -36.16 -1.44 2.29
C GLN A 124 -35.49 -2.58 1.53
N VAL A 125 -34.56 -2.23 0.63
CA VAL A 125 -33.77 -3.25 -0.07
C VAL A 125 -32.75 -3.78 0.93
N TYR A 126 -32.89 -5.06 1.25
CA TYR A 126 -31.92 -5.82 2.00
C TYR A 126 -31.16 -6.70 1.02
N MET A 127 -29.84 -6.52 0.94
CA MET A 127 -28.98 -7.27 0.01
C MET A 127 -27.92 -8.03 0.78
N GLU A 128 -27.79 -9.32 0.51
CA GLU A 128 -26.75 -10.17 1.06
C GLU A 128 -25.74 -10.56 -0.02
N TYR A 129 -24.45 -10.39 0.28
CA TYR A 129 -23.35 -10.82 -0.56
C TYR A 129 -22.32 -11.59 0.26
N GLU A 130 -21.52 -12.43 -0.39
CA GLU A 130 -20.25 -12.92 0.14
C GLU A 130 -19.13 -12.13 -0.51
N MET A 131 -18.16 -11.62 0.26
CA MET A 131 -16.99 -10.95 -0.31
C MET A 131 -15.72 -11.31 0.46
N PRO A 132 -14.54 -11.24 -0.17
CA PRO A 132 -13.29 -11.32 0.56
C PRO A 132 -13.10 -10.12 1.51
N LEU A 133 -12.57 -10.34 2.71
CA LEU A 133 -12.32 -9.26 3.67
C LEU A 133 -11.29 -8.24 3.13
N SER A 134 -10.33 -8.70 2.31
CA SER A 134 -9.31 -7.86 1.66
C SER A 134 -9.93 -6.75 0.79
N GLU A 135 -11.08 -7.05 0.20
CA GLU A 135 -11.86 -6.15 -0.63
C GLU A 135 -12.56 -5.07 0.19
N MET A 136 -13.16 -5.48 1.30
CA MET A 136 -13.88 -4.61 2.20
C MET A 136 -12.97 -3.54 2.82
N ILE A 137 -11.75 -3.92 3.24
CA ILE A 137 -10.83 -3.01 3.95
C ILE A 137 -10.18 -1.94 3.06
N SER A 138 -10.23 -2.11 1.73
CA SER A 138 -9.52 -1.21 0.79
C SER A 138 -10.19 0.16 0.66
N ASP A 139 -11.35 0.20 0.00
CA ASP A 139 -12.13 1.42 -0.30
C ASP A 139 -13.65 1.16 -0.32
N PHE A 140 -14.10 -0.03 0.09
CA PHE A 140 -15.50 -0.44 -0.06
C PHE A 140 -16.44 0.44 0.77
N PHE A 141 -16.08 0.70 2.03
CA PHE A 141 -16.88 1.52 2.94
C PHE A 141 -17.08 2.95 2.40
N ASP A 142 -15.99 3.60 1.99
CA ASP A 142 -16.00 4.96 1.44
C ASP A 142 -16.86 5.03 0.17
N LYS A 143 -16.73 4.03 -0.72
CA LYS A 143 -17.52 3.96 -1.96
C LYS A 143 -19.01 3.77 -1.71
N ILE A 144 -19.40 2.86 -0.81
CA ILE A 144 -20.82 2.67 -0.48
C ILE A 144 -21.42 3.98 0.05
N LYS A 145 -20.75 4.60 1.03
CA LYS A 145 -21.26 5.84 1.63
C LYS A 145 -21.35 6.97 0.61
N SER A 146 -20.38 7.10 -0.29
CA SER A 146 -20.39 8.09 -1.37
C SER A 146 -21.54 7.85 -2.36
N VAL A 147 -21.73 6.61 -2.80
CA VAL A 147 -22.73 6.25 -3.81
C VAL A 147 -24.16 6.36 -3.28
N THR A 148 -24.37 6.11 -1.99
CA THR A 148 -25.70 6.17 -1.38
C THR A 148 -25.96 7.46 -0.62
N SER A 149 -25.13 8.50 -0.77
CA SER A 149 -25.22 9.74 0.01
C SER A 149 -25.30 9.52 1.53
N GLY A 150 -24.69 8.43 2.03
CA GLY A 150 -24.72 8.03 3.44
C GLY A 150 -25.91 7.17 3.90
N TYR A 151 -26.95 6.99 3.09
CA TYR A 151 -28.17 6.25 3.47
C TYR A 151 -28.00 4.75 3.64
N ALA A 152 -27.00 4.13 2.99
CA ALA A 152 -26.78 2.71 3.15
C ALA A 152 -26.21 2.38 4.54
N SER A 153 -26.82 1.39 5.17
CA SER A 153 -26.27 0.72 6.36
C SER A 153 -25.66 -0.60 5.95
N PHE A 154 -24.61 -1.01 6.65
CA PHE A 154 -23.79 -2.15 6.29
C PHE A 154 -23.40 -2.89 7.56
N ASP A 155 -23.53 -4.21 7.52
CA ASP A 155 -23.05 -5.12 8.55
C ASP A 155 -22.28 -6.27 7.90
N TRP A 156 -21.36 -6.88 8.65
CA TRP A 156 -20.55 -7.98 8.15
C TRP A 156 -20.30 -9.05 9.21
N GLU A 157 -20.27 -10.29 8.75
CA GLU A 157 -19.98 -11.46 9.57
C GLU A 157 -18.88 -12.29 8.92
N PHE A 158 -17.95 -12.80 9.72
CA PHE A 158 -16.96 -13.74 9.22
C PHE A 158 -17.60 -15.09 8.90
N LEU A 159 -17.36 -15.61 7.70
CA LEU A 159 -17.98 -16.85 7.24
C LEU A 159 -17.00 -18.02 7.22
N ARG A 160 -15.94 -17.93 6.42
CA ARG A 160 -14.97 -19.02 6.21
C ARG A 160 -13.68 -18.52 5.58
N TYR A 161 -12.67 -19.38 5.54
CA TYR A 161 -11.49 -19.20 4.68
C TYR A 161 -11.74 -19.91 3.35
N GLU A 162 -11.43 -19.24 2.24
CA GLU A 162 -11.55 -19.80 0.88
C GLU A 162 -10.19 -19.75 0.18
N THR A 163 -9.83 -20.84 -0.50
CA THR A 163 -8.57 -20.92 -1.26
C THR A 163 -8.61 -19.95 -2.44
N VAL A 164 -7.60 -19.11 -2.57
CA VAL A 164 -7.48 -18.12 -3.62
C VAL A 164 -6.11 -18.18 -4.29
N ASN A 165 -6.09 -17.84 -5.57
CA ASN A 165 -4.85 -17.68 -6.32
C ASN A 165 -4.19 -16.33 -6.01
N ALA A 166 -3.49 -16.26 -4.89
CA ALA A 166 -2.70 -15.11 -4.46
C ALA A 166 -1.20 -15.40 -4.51
N ASP A 167 -0.39 -14.36 -4.50
CA ASP A 167 1.06 -14.46 -4.31
C ASP A 167 1.57 -13.12 -3.74
N LYS A 168 2.81 -13.11 -3.26
CA LYS A 168 3.50 -11.91 -2.79
C LYS A 168 3.80 -10.99 -3.98
N LEU A 169 3.25 -9.79 -3.95
CA LEU A 169 3.63 -8.68 -4.81
C LEU A 169 4.85 -8.00 -4.20
N SER A 170 6.03 -8.19 -4.79
CA SER A 170 7.28 -7.58 -4.35
C SER A 170 7.62 -6.37 -5.21
N LEU A 171 8.18 -5.31 -4.61
CA LEU A 171 8.71 -4.17 -5.35
C LEU A 171 10.23 -4.24 -5.42
N LEU A 172 10.77 -3.98 -6.61
CA LEU A 172 12.20 -3.89 -6.84
C LEU A 172 12.59 -2.46 -7.22
N LEU A 173 13.60 -1.94 -6.54
CA LEU A 173 14.28 -0.71 -6.90
C LEU A 173 15.66 -1.06 -7.44
N ASN A 174 15.88 -0.78 -8.73
CA ASN A 174 17.11 -1.17 -9.44
C ASN A 174 17.48 -2.67 -9.34
N GLY A 175 16.51 -3.54 -9.04
CA GLY A 175 16.73 -4.97 -8.85
C GLY A 175 16.89 -5.41 -7.39
N GLU A 176 16.93 -4.48 -6.44
CA GLU A 176 16.90 -4.77 -5.01
C GLU A 176 15.44 -4.84 -4.53
N GLU A 177 15.04 -5.95 -3.92
CA GLU A 177 13.70 -6.10 -3.34
C GLU A 177 13.56 -5.25 -2.08
N VAL A 178 12.47 -4.49 -1.99
CA VAL A 178 12.10 -3.72 -0.82
C VAL A 178 10.95 -4.45 -0.12
N ALA A 179 11.27 -5.16 0.96
CA ALA A 179 10.34 -6.03 1.66
C ALA A 179 9.17 -5.25 2.28
N GLU A 180 9.39 -3.99 2.66
CA GLU A 180 8.43 -3.13 3.33
C GLU A 180 7.17 -2.84 2.50
N PHE A 181 7.29 -2.84 1.18
CA PHE A 181 6.15 -2.62 0.27
C PHE A 181 5.53 -3.92 -0.23
N SER A 182 6.04 -5.06 0.23
CA SER A 182 5.54 -6.33 -0.24
C SER A 182 4.22 -6.68 0.42
N GLU A 183 3.22 -7.00 -0.38
CA GLU A 183 1.87 -7.33 0.08
C GLU A 183 1.39 -8.61 -0.64
N ILE A 184 0.57 -9.42 0.04
CA ILE A 184 -0.08 -10.56 -0.62
C ILE A 184 -1.26 -10.03 -1.42
N VAL A 185 -1.25 -10.27 -2.73
CA VAL A 185 -2.27 -9.78 -3.65
C VAL A 185 -2.82 -10.92 -4.50
N VAL A 186 -4.13 -10.91 -4.69
CA VAL A 186 -4.83 -11.82 -5.61
C VAL A 186 -4.42 -11.53 -7.05
N ALA A 187 -4.28 -12.57 -7.87
CA ALA A 187 -3.76 -12.46 -9.24
C ALA A 187 -4.48 -11.40 -10.09
N ASP A 188 -5.81 -11.31 -9.99
CA ASP A 188 -6.63 -10.37 -10.78
C ASP A 188 -6.31 -8.91 -10.48
N ARG A 189 -5.89 -8.60 -9.25
CA ARG A 189 -5.55 -7.23 -8.81
C ARG A 189 -4.08 -6.91 -8.79
N ALA A 190 -3.22 -7.91 -8.99
CA ALA A 190 -1.78 -7.70 -8.96
C ALA A 190 -1.34 -6.61 -9.95
N MET A 191 -1.92 -6.59 -11.16
CA MET A 191 -1.57 -5.60 -12.19
C MET A 191 -1.98 -4.18 -11.81
N GLU A 192 -3.24 -3.97 -11.42
CA GLU A 192 -3.77 -2.66 -11.02
C GLU A 192 -2.99 -2.08 -9.83
N LYS A 193 -2.84 -2.89 -8.77
CA LYS A 193 -2.10 -2.50 -7.57
C LYS A 193 -0.62 -2.24 -7.88
N GLY A 194 0.00 -3.09 -8.69
CA GLY A 194 1.40 -2.93 -9.11
C GLY A 194 1.62 -1.62 -9.88
N GLN A 195 0.71 -1.26 -10.79
CA GLN A 195 0.74 0.02 -11.50
C GLN A 195 0.54 1.22 -10.56
N TYR A 196 -0.44 1.13 -9.65
CA TYR A 196 -0.70 2.18 -8.67
C TYR A 196 0.54 2.48 -7.83
N ILE A 197 1.17 1.44 -7.25
CA ILE A 197 2.32 1.63 -6.37
C ILE A 197 3.55 2.12 -7.15
N THR A 198 3.82 1.54 -8.32
CA THR A 198 4.98 1.96 -9.15
C THR A 198 4.87 3.40 -9.63
N LYS A 199 3.65 3.85 -9.97
CA LYS A 199 3.38 5.25 -10.34
C LYS A 199 3.53 6.20 -9.15
N LYS A 200 2.94 5.85 -7.99
CA LYS A 200 3.03 6.66 -6.78
C LYS A 200 4.48 6.81 -6.31
N LEU A 201 5.27 5.73 -6.33
CA LEU A 201 6.70 5.78 -6.01
C LEU A 201 7.52 6.63 -6.98
N LYS A 202 7.17 6.67 -8.27
CA LYS A 202 7.85 7.53 -9.25
C LYS A 202 7.67 9.02 -8.93
N GLU A 203 6.50 9.40 -8.40
CA GLU A 203 6.19 10.77 -8.00
C GLU A 203 6.92 11.15 -6.69
N LEU A 204 7.06 10.20 -5.77
CA LEU A 204 7.66 10.42 -4.46
C LEU A 204 9.19 10.33 -4.44
N ILE A 205 9.79 9.50 -5.29
CA ILE A 205 11.25 9.32 -5.31
C ILE A 205 11.91 10.50 -6.04
N PRO A 206 12.78 11.27 -5.37
CA PRO A 206 13.48 12.38 -6.00
C PRO A 206 14.42 11.87 -7.10
N ARG A 207 14.64 12.71 -8.11
CA ARG A 207 15.56 12.38 -9.19
C ARG A 207 16.98 12.23 -8.64
N GLN A 208 17.70 11.22 -9.11
CA GLN A 208 19.10 10.98 -8.73
C GLN A 208 20.05 11.25 -9.92
N GLN A 209 21.36 11.18 -9.69
CA GLN A 209 22.35 11.34 -10.78
C GLN A 209 22.33 10.18 -11.79
N PHE A 210 21.73 9.05 -11.41
CA PHE A 210 21.51 7.86 -12.23
C PHE A 210 20.01 7.55 -12.38
N GLU A 211 19.69 6.71 -13.37
CA GLU A 211 18.31 6.28 -13.64
C GLU A 211 17.88 5.28 -12.57
N VAL A 212 16.79 5.59 -11.88
CA VAL A 212 16.16 4.68 -10.91
C VAL A 212 15.03 3.95 -11.62
N ARG A 213 15.07 2.62 -11.60
CA ARG A 213 14.02 1.75 -12.11
C ARG A 213 13.20 1.22 -10.95
N ILE A 214 11.89 1.41 -11.04
CA ILE A 214 10.91 0.93 -10.06
C ILE A 214 10.13 -0.17 -10.77
N GLN A 215 10.10 -1.37 -10.20
CA GLN A 215 9.50 -2.54 -10.82
C GLN A 215 8.60 -3.25 -9.81
N ALA A 216 7.43 -3.68 -10.25
CA ALA A 216 6.56 -4.56 -9.48
C ALA A 216 6.71 -5.98 -10.02
N TYR A 217 6.92 -6.92 -9.12
CA TYR A 217 7.18 -8.32 -9.42
C TYR A 217 6.14 -9.21 -8.76
N TYR A 218 5.60 -10.13 -9.54
CA TYR A 218 4.56 -11.04 -9.13
C TYR A 218 4.74 -12.36 -9.88
N LYS A 219 4.72 -13.50 -9.18
CA LYS A 219 4.82 -14.85 -9.78
C LYS A 219 5.94 -15.02 -10.80
N GLY A 220 7.17 -14.62 -10.46
CA GLY A 220 8.31 -14.83 -11.35
C GLY A 220 8.49 -13.77 -12.44
N ARG A 221 7.58 -12.78 -12.56
CA ARG A 221 7.55 -11.83 -13.69
C ARG A 221 7.39 -10.39 -13.21
N ILE A 222 7.96 -9.46 -13.97
CA ILE A 222 7.76 -8.03 -13.77
C ILE A 222 6.44 -7.63 -14.44
N ILE A 223 5.47 -7.21 -13.64
CA ILE A 223 4.11 -6.85 -14.12
C ILE A 223 3.98 -5.37 -14.47
N SER A 224 4.71 -4.50 -13.76
CA SER A 224 4.73 -3.06 -14.00
C SER A 224 6.16 -2.55 -13.84
N SER A 225 6.54 -1.58 -14.67
CA SER A 225 7.86 -0.95 -14.59
C SER A 225 7.73 0.55 -14.88
N GLU A 226 8.30 1.34 -13.98
CA GLU A 226 8.41 2.78 -14.09
C GLU A 226 9.87 3.23 -13.98
N ARG A 227 10.16 4.42 -14.53
CA ARG A 227 11.51 4.98 -14.50
C ARG A 227 11.50 6.43 -14.00
N VAL A 228 12.41 6.73 -13.09
CA VAL A 228 12.74 8.09 -12.68
C VAL A 228 13.95 8.54 -13.48
N ALA A 229 13.77 9.61 -14.26
CA ALA A 229 14.82 10.10 -15.13
C ALA A 229 15.98 10.70 -14.31
N PRO A 230 17.25 10.42 -14.67
CA PRO A 230 18.38 11.00 -13.97
C PRO A 230 18.47 12.51 -14.14
N PHE A 231 19.11 13.19 -13.21
CA PHE A 231 19.62 14.54 -13.42
C PHE A 231 20.61 14.54 -14.59
N ARG A 232 20.42 15.46 -15.53
CA ARG A 232 21.27 15.59 -16.71
C ARG A 232 21.82 16.99 -16.77
N LYS A 233 23.08 17.15 -16.39
CA LYS A 233 23.86 18.33 -16.76
C LYS A 233 24.11 18.32 -18.26
N ASP A 234 23.88 19.44 -18.92
CA ASP A 234 24.29 19.60 -20.31
C ASP A 234 25.82 19.76 -20.36
N VAL A 235 26.51 18.70 -20.76
CA VAL A 235 27.97 18.65 -20.84
C VAL A 235 28.51 19.34 -22.11
N LEU A 236 27.63 19.69 -23.05
CA LEU A 236 28.00 20.32 -24.31
C LEU A 236 28.08 21.84 -24.19
N ILE A 237 27.62 22.43 -23.08
CA ILE A 237 27.66 23.86 -22.82
C ILE A 237 28.73 24.13 -21.76
N LYS A 238 29.75 24.92 -22.11
CA LYS A 238 30.78 25.38 -21.18
C LYS A 238 30.82 26.90 -21.21
N SER A 239 30.54 27.55 -20.08
CA SER A 239 30.51 29.00 -19.94
C SER A 239 29.64 29.73 -20.99
N GLY A 240 28.43 29.19 -21.25
CA GLY A 240 27.47 29.78 -22.20
C GLY A 240 27.76 29.54 -23.68
N LYS A 241 28.88 28.91 -24.03
CA LYS A 241 29.23 28.55 -25.43
C LYS A 241 29.15 27.05 -25.65
N MET A 242 28.67 26.64 -26.83
CA MET A 242 28.66 25.23 -27.23
C MET A 242 30.10 24.75 -27.45
N VAL A 243 30.47 23.66 -26.79
CA VAL A 243 31.81 23.08 -26.88
C VAL A 243 32.00 22.45 -28.26
N GLY A 244 33.02 22.92 -28.98
CA GLY A 244 33.40 22.41 -30.29
C GLY A 244 32.41 22.80 -31.38
N GLY A 245 32.48 24.06 -31.85
CA GLY A 245 31.72 24.56 -33.00
C GLY A 245 32.03 23.76 -34.27
N GLY A 246 31.36 22.61 -34.42
CA GLY A 246 31.49 21.67 -35.54
C GLY A 246 32.16 20.33 -35.19
N ASP A 247 33.05 20.25 -34.19
CA ASP A 247 33.81 19.03 -33.88
C ASP A 247 32.98 17.98 -33.11
N TYR A 248 32.44 17.01 -33.85
CA TYR A 248 31.68 15.88 -33.31
C TYR A 248 32.48 15.00 -32.33
N SER A 249 33.80 14.87 -32.53
CA SER A 249 34.66 14.00 -31.73
C SER A 249 34.74 14.47 -30.27
N ARG A 250 34.86 15.79 -30.06
CA ARG A 250 34.86 16.38 -28.71
C ARG A 250 33.52 16.21 -28.00
N LYS A 251 32.40 16.41 -28.71
CA LYS A 251 31.05 16.20 -28.17
C LYS A 251 30.84 14.75 -27.74
N ARG A 252 31.25 13.79 -28.58
CA ARG A 252 31.15 12.35 -28.28
C ARG A 252 31.95 11.95 -27.05
N LYS A 253 33.20 12.42 -26.92
CA LYS A 253 34.06 12.14 -25.75
C LYS A 253 33.42 12.59 -24.43
N LEU A 254 32.77 13.76 -24.41
CA LEU A 254 32.09 14.27 -23.22
C LEU A 254 30.84 13.45 -22.87
N LEU A 255 30.04 13.09 -23.87
CA LEU A 255 28.86 12.24 -23.68
C LEU A 255 29.24 10.83 -23.19
N GLU A 256 30.30 10.24 -23.74
CA GLU A 256 30.79 8.94 -23.29
C GLU A 256 31.29 8.98 -21.84
N LYS A 257 32.01 10.03 -21.43
CA LYS A 257 32.42 10.24 -20.03
C LYS A 257 31.20 10.33 -19.12
N GLN A 258 30.18 11.11 -19.50
CA GLN A 258 28.95 11.22 -18.72
C GLN A 258 28.23 9.87 -18.61
N LYS A 259 28.12 9.11 -19.70
CA LYS A 259 27.48 7.78 -19.73
C LYS A 259 28.21 6.80 -18.82
N LYS A 260 29.55 6.75 -18.88
CA LYS A 260 30.37 5.89 -18.00
C LYS A 260 30.23 6.28 -16.54
N GLY A 261 30.26 7.58 -16.23
CA GLY A 261 30.06 8.10 -14.87
C GLY A 261 28.71 7.68 -14.29
N LYS A 262 27.62 7.88 -15.04
CA LYS A 262 26.27 7.44 -14.63
C LYS A 262 26.15 5.93 -14.47
N LYS A 263 26.79 5.15 -15.34
CA LYS A 263 26.80 3.68 -15.23
C LYS A 263 27.54 3.22 -13.96
N LYS A 264 28.67 3.85 -13.63
CA LYS A 264 29.41 3.59 -12.39
C LYS A 264 28.59 3.97 -11.15
N MET A 265 27.95 5.15 -11.17
CA MET A 265 27.06 5.58 -10.10
C MET A 265 25.88 4.64 -9.90
N LYS A 266 25.30 4.10 -10.98
CA LYS A 266 24.20 3.13 -10.87
C LYS A 266 24.62 1.80 -10.22
N MET A 267 25.84 1.34 -10.45
CA MET A 267 26.32 0.06 -9.89
C MET A 267 26.67 0.16 -8.40
N ILE A 268 27.00 1.35 -7.91
CA ILE A 268 27.42 1.59 -6.52
C ILE A 268 26.27 2.24 -5.71
N GLY A 269 25.37 2.96 -6.38
CA GLY A 269 24.33 3.74 -5.76
C GLY A 269 23.19 2.87 -5.26
N HIS A 270 23.14 2.68 -3.94
CA HIS A 270 21.91 2.27 -3.26
C HIS A 270 20.91 3.43 -3.30
N VAL A 271 19.68 3.10 -3.67
CA VAL A 271 18.58 4.06 -3.65
C VAL A 271 17.98 4.02 -2.27
N GLU A 272 18.45 4.89 -1.38
CA GLU A 272 17.74 5.14 -0.13
C GLU A 272 16.46 5.90 -0.43
N ILE A 273 15.35 5.33 0.05
CA ILE A 273 14.04 5.92 -0.07
C ILE A 273 13.86 6.87 1.12
N PRO A 274 13.59 8.16 0.89
CA PRO A 274 13.33 9.09 1.99
C PRO A 274 12.14 8.61 2.84
N LYS A 275 12.20 8.81 4.16
CA LYS A 275 11.07 8.52 5.07
C LYS A 275 9.79 9.25 4.62
N GLU A 276 9.92 10.45 4.07
CA GLU A 276 8.82 11.24 3.50
C GLU A 276 8.11 10.52 2.34
N ALA A 277 8.86 9.81 1.49
CA ALA A 277 8.29 9.04 0.39
C ALA A 277 7.53 7.81 0.91
N PHE A 278 7.93 7.22 2.04
CA PHE A 278 7.12 6.20 2.71
C PHE A 278 5.83 6.79 3.29
N MET A 279 5.92 7.94 3.98
CA MET A 279 4.74 8.61 4.55
C MET A 279 3.71 9.02 3.49
N GLY A 280 4.18 9.56 2.35
CA GLY A 280 3.32 9.96 1.24
C GLY A 280 2.62 8.79 0.54
N LEU A 281 3.12 7.57 0.69
CA LEU A 281 2.47 6.39 0.12
C LEU A 281 1.23 5.98 0.92
N PHE A 282 1.24 6.21 2.23
CA PHE A 282 0.22 5.75 3.17
C PHE A 282 -0.76 6.83 3.63
N LYS A 283 -0.40 8.11 3.51
CA LYS A 283 -1.39 9.21 3.64
C LYS A 283 -2.32 9.18 2.42
N LYS A 284 -3.62 8.96 2.67
CA LYS A 284 -4.72 9.23 1.72
C LYS A 284 -4.86 10.74 1.55
#